data_AF-A0A022MCR7-F1
#
_entry.id   AF-A0A022MCR7-F1
#
_cell.length_a   1.000
_cell.length_b   1.000
_cell.length_c   1.000
_cell.angle_alpha   90.00
_cell.angle_beta   90.00
_cell.angle_gamma   90.00
#
_symmetry.space_group_name_H-M   'P 1'
#
loop_
_entity.id
_entity.type
_entity.pdbx_description
1 polymer ?
#
loop_
_entity_poly.entity_id
_entity_poly.type
_entity_poly.pdbx_seq_one_letter_code
_entity_poly.pdbx_strand_id
1 'polypeptide(L)'
;MLASDSVPLLRPDVFLTPSGSGTVHVRSSRGTDLIAAPGIAAWLDRLAPFLDGTRTVDQLVGGLDENRRTVVLRVLRLLDAHGLLDERSAAGPDPRAAAHARMRVLLLGDPEHTRAQADALRLTGLHTTTAVEDLDAARTAVAAGGHDALVLLTADADTPSVARLDE
;
A
#
# COMPACT_ATOMS: atom_id res chain seq x y z
N MET A 1 -4.19 -10.72 -15.01
CA MET A 1 -4.88 -12.02 -15.04
C MET A 1 -4.60 -12.68 -13.72
N LEU A 2 -5.54 -12.56 -12.78
CA LEU A 2 -5.41 -13.11 -11.44
C LEU A 2 -5.15 -14.62 -11.53
N ALA A 3 -4.10 -15.10 -10.86
CA ALA A 3 -3.83 -16.52 -10.77
C ALA A 3 -4.78 -17.18 -9.75
N SER A 4 -4.99 -18.49 -9.89
CA SER A 4 -5.89 -19.25 -9.00
C SER A 4 -5.46 -19.24 -7.53
N ASP A 5 -4.15 -19.10 -7.29
CA ASP A 5 -3.48 -18.99 -6.00
C ASP A 5 -3.30 -17.55 -5.52
N SER A 6 -3.65 -16.54 -6.34
CA SER A 6 -3.62 -15.14 -5.93
C SER A 6 -4.64 -14.88 -4.82
N VAL A 7 -4.27 -14.00 -3.89
CA VAL A 7 -5.11 -13.58 -2.76
C VAL A 7 -5.57 -12.15 -3.02
N PRO A 8 -6.75 -11.95 -3.63
CA PRO A 8 -7.22 -10.62 -4.02
C PRO A 8 -7.58 -9.79 -2.77
N LEU A 9 -7.02 -8.60 -2.72
CA LEU A 9 -7.36 -7.58 -1.73
C LEU A 9 -7.96 -6.38 -2.45
N LEU A 10 -9.20 -6.01 -2.11
CA LEU A 10 -9.73 -4.72 -2.53
C LEU A 10 -8.91 -3.63 -1.86
N ARG A 11 -8.37 -2.71 -2.67
CA ARG A 11 -7.52 -1.64 -2.17
C ARG A 11 -8.26 -0.84 -1.09
N PRO A 12 -7.62 -0.54 0.06
CA PRO A 12 -8.29 0.05 1.22
C PRO A 12 -8.78 1.48 0.98
N ASP A 13 -8.25 2.15 -0.04
CA ASP A 13 -8.69 3.49 -0.44
C ASP A 13 -9.86 3.46 -1.44
N VAL A 14 -10.33 2.29 -1.86
CA VAL A 14 -11.43 2.14 -2.83
C VAL A 14 -12.78 2.08 -2.12
N PHE A 15 -13.65 3.00 -2.49
CA PHE A 15 -15.05 3.05 -2.09
C PHE A 15 -15.93 2.75 -3.29
N LEU A 16 -16.82 1.77 -3.15
CA LEU A 16 -17.76 1.34 -4.19
C LEU A 16 -19.17 1.78 -3.78
N THR A 17 -19.80 2.61 -4.61
CA THR A 17 -21.17 3.09 -4.39
C THR A 17 -22.08 2.64 -5.53
N PRO A 18 -23.13 1.85 -5.25
CA PRO A 18 -24.12 1.52 -6.26
C PRO A 18 -24.74 2.77 -6.88
N SER A 19 -24.80 2.84 -8.20
CA SER A 19 -25.63 3.79 -8.92
C SER A 19 -26.84 3.05 -9.47
N GLY A 20 -28.02 3.65 -9.38
CA GLY A 20 -29.23 3.07 -10.00
C GLY A 20 -28.96 2.76 -11.47
N SER A 21 -29.51 1.64 -11.99
CA SER A 21 -29.29 1.04 -13.33
C SER A 21 -28.20 -0.05 -13.47
N GLY A 22 -27.64 -0.54 -12.36
CA GLY A 22 -26.68 -1.65 -12.41
C GLY A 22 -25.27 -1.20 -12.77
N THR A 23 -24.91 0.02 -12.35
CA THR A 23 -23.56 0.54 -12.42
C THR A 23 -23.02 0.79 -11.01
N VAL A 24 -21.71 0.88 -10.85
CA VAL A 24 -21.04 1.15 -9.57
C VAL A 24 -20.06 2.30 -9.77
N HIS A 25 -20.23 3.36 -8.99
CA HIS A 25 -19.24 4.41 -8.87
C HIS A 25 -18.10 3.95 -8.00
N VAL A 26 -16.89 4.19 -8.47
CA VAL A 26 -15.66 3.90 -7.76
C VAL A 26 -15.04 5.23 -7.36
N ARG A 27 -14.65 5.36 -6.11
CA ARG A 27 -13.84 6.49 -5.63
C ARG A 27 -12.59 5.96 -4.95
N SER A 28 -11.44 6.46 -5.36
CA SER A 28 -10.14 6.08 -4.79
C SER A 28 -9.21 7.28 -4.68
N SER A 29 -8.05 7.10 -4.04
CA SER A 29 -6.97 8.09 -4.04
C SER A 29 -6.44 8.41 -5.46
N ARG A 30 -6.70 7.52 -6.43
CA ARG A 30 -6.33 7.70 -7.84
C ARG A 30 -7.42 8.40 -8.67
N GLY A 31 -8.51 8.82 -8.04
CA GLY A 31 -9.63 9.49 -8.70
C GLY A 31 -10.91 8.65 -8.70
N THR A 32 -11.84 9.05 -9.57
CA THR A 32 -13.18 8.46 -9.70
C THR A 32 -13.32 7.67 -10.99
N ASP A 33 -13.99 6.54 -10.93
CA ASP A 33 -14.28 5.68 -12.08
C ASP A 33 -15.74 5.17 -12.04
N LEU A 34 -16.21 4.63 -13.15
CA LEU A 34 -17.55 4.04 -13.29
C LEU A 34 -17.45 2.65 -13.90
N ILE A 35 -17.95 1.67 -13.15
CA ILE A 35 -18.09 0.30 -13.61
C ILE A 35 -19.53 0.09 -14.07
N ALA A 36 -19.73 -0.12 -15.38
CA ALA A 36 -21.03 -0.43 -15.94
C ALA A 36 -21.12 -1.91 -16.31
N ALA A 37 -21.80 -2.71 -15.47
CA ALA A 37 -22.06 -4.12 -15.75
C ALA A 37 -23.37 -4.56 -15.09
N PRO A 38 -24.34 -5.12 -15.85
CA PRO A 38 -25.65 -5.47 -15.31
C PRO A 38 -25.57 -6.31 -14.04
N GLY A 39 -26.19 -5.84 -12.97
CA GLY A 39 -26.26 -6.53 -11.68
C GLY A 39 -24.94 -6.60 -10.90
N ILE A 40 -23.88 -5.90 -11.33
CA ILE A 40 -22.58 -5.98 -10.68
C ILE A 40 -22.58 -5.45 -9.24
N ALA A 41 -23.41 -4.44 -8.95
CA ALA A 41 -23.55 -3.89 -7.61
C ALA A 41 -23.93 -4.97 -6.59
N ALA A 42 -24.88 -5.85 -6.91
CA ALA A 42 -25.32 -6.93 -6.02
C ALA A 42 -24.25 -8.02 -5.85
N TRP A 43 -23.40 -8.23 -6.85
CA TRP A 43 -22.27 -9.15 -6.74
C TRP A 43 -21.13 -8.56 -5.91
N LEU A 44 -20.84 -7.27 -6.09
CA LEU A 44 -19.82 -6.56 -5.33
C LEU A 44 -20.19 -6.45 -3.85
N ASP A 45 -21.45 -6.17 -3.52
CA ASP A 45 -21.94 -6.13 -2.14
C ASP A 45 -21.70 -7.46 -1.40
N ARG A 46 -21.85 -8.60 -2.10
CA ARG A 46 -21.59 -9.93 -1.54
C ARG A 46 -20.12 -10.34 -1.57
N LEU A 47 -19.38 -9.93 -2.59
CA LEU A 47 -18.00 -10.35 -2.81
C LEU A 47 -17.01 -9.50 -2.01
N ALA A 48 -17.25 -8.19 -1.88
CA ALA A 48 -16.34 -7.24 -1.25
C ALA A 48 -15.90 -7.63 0.17
N PRO A 49 -16.76 -8.17 1.06
CA PRO A 49 -16.33 -8.62 2.39
C PRO A 49 -15.29 -9.76 2.37
N PHE A 50 -15.16 -10.48 1.24
CA PHE A 50 -14.22 -11.57 1.07
C PHE A 50 -12.98 -11.18 0.25
N LEU A 51 -12.92 -9.93 -0.24
CA LEU A 51 -11.74 -9.35 -0.91
C LEU A 51 -10.84 -8.65 0.13
N ASP A 52 -10.60 -9.32 1.24
CA ASP A 52 -9.84 -8.82 2.39
C ASP A 52 -8.38 -9.30 2.39
N GLY A 53 -7.98 -10.02 1.34
CA GLY A 53 -6.65 -10.59 1.23
C GLY A 53 -6.40 -11.79 2.15
N THR A 54 -7.45 -12.50 2.61
CA THR A 54 -7.31 -13.73 3.41
C THR A 54 -7.57 -15.03 2.63
N ARG A 55 -8.21 -14.94 1.46
CA ARG A 55 -8.63 -16.10 0.66
C ARG A 55 -8.07 -16.06 -0.74
N THR A 56 -7.69 -17.22 -1.28
CA THR A 56 -7.29 -17.33 -2.68
C THR A 56 -8.50 -17.27 -3.61
N VAL A 57 -8.27 -16.99 -4.90
CA VAL A 57 -9.32 -17.05 -5.93
C VAL A 57 -10.02 -18.41 -5.91
N ASP A 58 -9.26 -19.52 -5.85
CA ASP A 58 -9.82 -20.87 -5.79
C ASP A 58 -10.71 -21.10 -4.54
N GLN A 59 -10.34 -20.53 -3.39
CA GLN A 59 -11.16 -20.60 -2.18
C GLN A 59 -12.45 -19.78 -2.31
N LEU A 60 -12.42 -18.64 -3.01
CA LEU A 60 -13.61 -17.82 -3.26
C LEU A 60 -14.64 -18.53 -4.15
N VAL A 61 -14.20 -19.42 -5.04
CA VAL A 61 -15.07 -20.13 -5.99
C VAL A 61 -15.29 -21.61 -5.67
N GLY A 62 -14.57 -22.17 -4.69
CA GLY A 62 -14.50 -23.61 -4.42
C GLY A 62 -15.81 -24.31 -4.00
N GLY A 63 -16.87 -23.56 -3.68
CA GLY A 63 -18.19 -24.09 -3.30
C GLY A 63 -19.34 -23.59 -4.18
N LEU A 64 -19.03 -22.91 -5.29
CA LEU A 64 -20.04 -22.32 -6.17
C LEU A 64 -20.34 -23.25 -7.35
N ASP A 65 -21.59 -23.22 -7.82
CA ASP A 65 -21.94 -23.80 -9.12
C ASP A 65 -21.23 -23.06 -10.27
N GLU A 66 -21.12 -23.71 -11.43
CA GLU A 66 -20.34 -23.20 -12.57
C GLU A 66 -20.79 -21.82 -13.06
N ASN A 67 -22.09 -21.54 -13.00
CA ASN A 67 -22.62 -20.25 -13.42
C ASN A 67 -22.19 -19.15 -12.44
N ARG A 68 -22.30 -19.39 -11.13
CA ARG A 68 -21.83 -18.45 -10.10
C ARG A 68 -20.31 -18.27 -10.15
N ARG A 69 -19.55 -19.36 -10.34
CA ARG A 69 -18.09 -19.33 -10.52
C ARG A 69 -17.71 -18.41 -11.67
N THR A 70 -18.36 -18.56 -12.82
CA THR A 70 -18.12 -17.73 -14.01
C THR A 70 -18.36 -16.25 -13.73
N VAL A 71 -19.43 -15.91 -12.99
CA VAL A 71 -19.74 -14.52 -12.65
C VAL A 71 -18.73 -13.94 -11.68
N VAL A 72 -18.34 -14.66 -10.62
CA VAL A 72 -17.33 -14.19 -9.66
C VAL A 72 -16.00 -13.93 -10.36
N LEU A 73 -15.54 -14.86 -11.21
CA LEU A 73 -14.31 -14.66 -11.99
C LEU A 73 -14.39 -13.46 -12.93
N ARG A 74 -15.56 -13.21 -13.53
CA ARG A 74 -15.79 -12.02 -14.36
C ARG A 74 -15.70 -10.73 -13.54
N VAL A 75 -16.29 -10.70 -12.34
CA VAL A 75 -16.23 -9.53 -11.44
C VAL A 75 -14.79 -9.28 -10.99
N LEU A 76 -14.06 -10.32 -10.57
CA LEU A 76 -12.65 -10.20 -10.19
C LEU A 76 -11.78 -9.65 -11.31
N ARG A 77 -11.93 -10.17 -12.54
CA ARG A 77 -11.22 -9.65 -13.72
C ARG A 77 -11.54 -8.18 -14.00
N LEU A 78 -12.78 -7.77 -13.76
CA LEU A 78 -13.18 -6.40 -13.97
C LEU A 78 -12.53 -5.48 -12.93
N LEU A 79 -12.55 -5.86 -11.64
CA LEU A 79 -11.86 -5.11 -10.58
C LEU A 79 -10.34 -5.01 -10.83
N ASP A 80 -9.72 -6.09 -11.29
CA ASP A 80 -8.30 -6.14 -11.69
C ASP A 80 -8.01 -5.17 -12.85
N ALA A 81 -8.83 -5.20 -13.91
CA ALA A 81 -8.69 -4.31 -15.07
C ALA A 81 -8.82 -2.82 -14.72
N HIS A 82 -9.61 -2.48 -13.71
CA HIS A 82 -9.74 -1.13 -13.18
C HIS A 82 -8.65 -0.78 -12.13
N GLY A 83 -7.71 -1.67 -11.84
CA GLY A 83 -6.61 -1.44 -10.89
C GLY A 83 -7.09 -1.26 -9.45
N LEU A 84 -8.19 -1.92 -9.09
CA LEU A 84 -8.85 -1.81 -7.78
C LEU A 84 -8.43 -2.92 -6.81
N LEU A 85 -7.78 -3.96 -7.32
CA LEU A 85 -7.25 -5.05 -6.52
C LEU A 85 -5.75 -4.89 -6.36
N ASP A 86 -5.26 -5.18 -5.16
CA ASP A 86 -3.87 -5.51 -4.92
C ASP A 86 -3.73 -7.04 -4.90
N GLU A 87 -2.71 -7.55 -5.59
CA GLU A 87 -2.32 -8.95 -5.49
C GLU A 87 -1.35 -9.11 -4.32
N ARG A 88 -1.79 -9.77 -3.25
CA ARG A 88 -0.87 -10.26 -2.21
C ARG A 88 -0.50 -11.72 -2.52
N SER A 89 0.79 -12.02 -2.46
CA SER A 89 1.24 -13.41 -2.35
C SER A 89 0.84 -13.93 -0.97
N ALA A 90 0.28 -15.15 -0.91
CA ALA A 90 -0.40 -15.71 0.25
C ALA A 90 0.47 -15.97 1.52
N ALA A 91 1.70 -15.47 1.60
CA ALA A 91 2.55 -15.67 2.77
C ALA A 91 3.58 -14.55 2.94
N GLY A 92 3.34 -13.69 3.94
CA GLY A 92 4.36 -12.78 4.48
C GLY A 92 3.81 -11.42 4.90
N PRO A 93 4.48 -10.73 5.84
CA PRO A 93 4.22 -9.30 6.06
C PRO A 93 4.40 -8.53 4.74
N ASP A 94 3.67 -7.44 4.58
CA ASP A 94 3.80 -6.55 3.42
C ASP A 94 5.30 -6.28 3.16
N PRO A 95 5.84 -6.61 1.96
CA PRO A 95 7.26 -6.43 1.66
C PRO A 95 7.73 -5.00 1.88
N ARG A 96 6.85 -4.01 1.74
CA ARG A 96 7.13 -2.61 2.05
C ARG A 96 7.28 -2.38 3.55
N ALA A 97 6.38 -2.95 4.36
CA ALA A 97 6.48 -2.88 5.82
C ALA A 97 7.73 -3.62 6.33
N ALA A 98 8.05 -4.77 5.75
CA ALA A 98 9.27 -5.53 6.07
C ALA A 98 10.55 -4.75 5.69
N ALA A 99 10.52 -3.98 4.61
CA ALA A 99 11.61 -3.09 4.23
C ALA A 99 11.78 -1.94 5.24
N HIS A 100 10.69 -1.29 5.67
CA HIS A 100 10.75 -0.19 6.65
C HIS A 100 11.37 -0.63 7.97
N ALA A 101 11.04 -1.83 8.46
CA ALA A 101 11.57 -2.37 9.70
C ALA A 101 13.09 -2.59 9.69
N ARG A 102 13.70 -2.73 8.51
CA ARG A 102 15.14 -2.95 8.33
C ARG A 102 15.90 -1.68 7.95
N MET A 103 15.19 -0.63 7.57
CA MET A 103 15.78 0.59 7.04
C MET A 103 16.34 1.45 8.18
N ARG A 104 17.59 1.91 7.99
CA ARG A 104 18.35 2.72 8.94
C ARG A 104 18.51 4.11 8.36
N VAL A 105 17.93 5.10 9.01
CA VAL A 105 17.83 6.47 8.49
C VAL A 105 18.64 7.43 9.34
N LEU A 106 19.50 8.19 8.70
CA LEU A 106 20.21 9.32 9.30
C LEU A 106 19.36 10.60 9.10
N LEU A 107 19.10 11.33 10.18
CA LEU A 107 18.38 12.59 10.18
C LEU A 107 19.38 13.72 10.48
N LEU A 108 19.50 14.69 9.59
CA LEU A 108 20.30 15.89 9.82
C LEU A 108 19.39 17.10 9.97
N GLY A 109 19.47 17.78 11.10
CA GLY A 109 18.72 19.00 11.41
C GLY A 109 18.77 19.32 12.90
N ASP A 110 18.04 20.35 13.33
CA ASP A 110 17.98 20.67 14.75
C ASP A 110 17.24 19.59 15.58
N PRO A 111 17.46 19.56 16.91
CA PRO A 111 16.87 18.54 17.78
C PRO A 111 15.35 18.48 17.78
N GLU A 112 14.66 19.60 17.56
CA GLU A 112 13.20 19.64 17.56
C GLU A 112 12.64 18.96 16.31
N HIS A 113 13.13 19.35 15.13
CA HIS A 113 12.70 18.77 13.86
C HIS A 113 13.14 17.30 13.73
N THR A 114 14.36 16.95 14.12
CA THR A 114 14.83 15.55 14.07
C THR A 114 14.03 14.65 14.99
N ARG A 115 13.62 15.13 16.17
CA ARG A 115 12.73 14.40 17.07
C ARG A 115 11.34 14.21 16.49
N ALA A 116 10.72 15.27 16.00
CA ALA A 116 9.39 15.19 15.37
C ALA A 116 9.40 14.22 14.18
N GLN A 117 10.43 14.29 13.33
CA GLN A 117 10.58 13.40 12.19
C GLN A 117 10.83 11.95 12.62
N ALA A 118 11.66 11.71 13.65
CA ALA A 118 11.88 10.38 14.19
C ALA A 118 10.57 9.76 14.73
N ASP A 119 9.76 10.54 15.43
CA ASP A 119 8.45 10.09 15.93
C ASP A 119 7.48 9.77 14.79
N ALA A 120 7.43 10.61 13.74
CA ALA A 120 6.63 10.34 12.55
C ALA A 120 7.06 9.05 11.82
N LEU A 121 8.37 8.84 11.64
CA LEU A 121 8.92 7.63 11.00
C LEU A 121 8.58 6.36 11.80
N ARG A 122 8.61 6.41 13.13
CA ARG A 122 8.22 5.29 13.99
C ARG A 122 6.76 4.87 13.76
N LEU A 123 5.85 5.81 13.50
CA LEU A 123 4.45 5.50 13.18
C LEU A 123 4.29 4.71 11.88
N THR A 124 5.28 4.77 10.97
CA THR A 124 5.29 4.03 9.70
C THR A 124 5.97 2.66 9.78
N GLY A 125 6.47 2.27 10.96
CA GLY A 125 7.23 1.04 11.17
C GLY A 125 8.74 1.17 10.97
N LEU A 126 9.25 2.38 10.72
CA LEU A 126 10.68 2.64 10.62
C LEU A 126 11.23 3.01 12.00
N HIS A 127 11.92 2.07 12.63
CA HIS A 127 12.33 2.20 14.03
C HIS A 127 13.80 2.59 14.21
N THR A 128 14.64 2.43 13.19
CA THR A 128 16.08 2.68 13.30
C THR A 128 16.44 4.04 12.71
N THR A 129 16.38 5.08 13.55
CA THR A 129 16.80 6.44 13.20
C THR A 129 18.00 6.88 14.04
N THR A 130 18.89 7.64 13.41
CA THR A 130 20.03 8.31 14.07
C THR A 130 19.93 9.80 13.74
N ALA A 131 19.90 10.66 14.76
CA ALA A 131 19.84 12.11 14.56
C ALA A 131 21.22 12.74 14.78
N VAL A 132 21.57 13.68 13.91
CA VAL A 132 22.79 14.47 13.97
C VAL A 132 22.45 15.94 13.70
N GLU A 133 23.16 16.85 14.34
CA GLU A 133 22.87 18.29 14.27
C GLU A 133 23.72 19.01 13.22
N ASP A 134 24.90 18.47 12.92
CA ASP A 134 25.86 19.10 12.03
C ASP A 134 26.28 18.20 10.84
N LEU A 135 26.79 18.87 9.81
CA LEU A 135 27.16 18.24 8.55
C LEU A 135 28.37 17.31 8.72
N ASP A 136 29.29 17.60 9.64
CA ASP A 136 30.53 16.83 9.82
C ASP A 136 30.24 15.50 10.51
N ALA A 137 29.37 15.49 11.52
CA ALA A 137 28.82 14.30 12.14
C ALA A 137 28.01 13.48 11.12
N ALA A 138 27.21 14.14 10.28
CA ALA A 138 26.49 13.47 9.20
C ALA A 138 27.45 12.79 8.22
N ARG A 139 28.48 13.49 7.75
CA ARG A 139 29.51 12.94 6.85
C ARG A 139 30.25 11.77 7.49
N THR A 140 30.59 11.89 8.77
CA THR A 140 31.26 10.82 9.53
C THR A 140 30.37 9.59 9.64
N ALA A 141 29.10 9.76 9.94
CA ALA A 141 28.12 8.66 10.03
C ALA A 141 27.88 7.99 8.66
N VAL A 142 27.78 8.77 7.58
CA VAL A 142 27.68 8.23 6.22
C VAL A 142 28.94 7.46 5.84
N ALA A 143 30.13 7.99 6.13
CA ALA A 143 31.41 7.34 5.83
C ALA A 143 31.65 6.07 6.67
N ALA A 144 31.16 6.04 7.92
CA ALA A 144 31.17 4.85 8.76
C ALA A 144 30.25 3.74 8.22
N GLY A 145 29.30 4.12 7.36
CA GLY A 145 28.31 3.22 6.79
C GLY A 145 27.25 2.79 7.80
N GLY A 146 26.32 1.97 7.33
CA GLY A 146 25.24 1.45 8.18
C GLY A 146 23.97 2.31 8.23
N HIS A 147 23.82 3.23 7.28
CA HIS A 147 22.58 3.95 7.02
C HIS A 147 22.22 3.76 5.54
N ASP A 148 20.94 3.57 5.26
CA ASP A 148 20.44 3.29 3.91
C ASP A 148 19.87 4.58 3.27
N ALA A 149 19.54 5.59 4.09
CA ALA A 149 19.08 6.90 3.65
C ALA A 149 19.47 8.04 4.60
N LEU A 150 19.60 9.24 4.03
CA LEU A 150 19.78 10.51 4.71
C LEU A 150 18.55 11.41 4.47
N VAL A 151 18.01 11.97 5.55
CA VAL A 151 16.94 12.98 5.51
C VAL A 151 17.48 14.28 6.05
N LEU A 152 17.43 15.32 5.22
CA LEU A 152 17.80 16.69 5.55
C LEU A 152 16.54 17.45 5.99
N LEU A 153 16.55 17.92 7.23
CA LEU A 153 15.49 18.68 7.87
C LEU A 153 15.97 20.13 7.98
N THR A 154 15.59 20.95 7.02
CA THR A 154 15.91 22.38 7.04
C THR A 154 14.73 23.15 7.65
N ALA A 155 14.99 24.03 8.61
CA ALA A 155 13.97 24.82 9.29
C ALA A 155 13.09 25.67 8.35
N ASP A 156 13.59 25.98 7.14
CA ASP A 156 12.91 26.81 6.13
C ASP A 156 12.18 26.03 5.03
N ALA A 157 12.24 24.69 5.02
CA ALA A 157 11.57 23.90 4.00
C ALA A 157 10.36 23.14 4.55
N ASP A 158 9.19 23.41 3.96
CA ASP A 158 7.95 22.64 4.20
C ASP A 158 8.10 21.16 3.84
N THR A 159 9.14 20.79 3.08
CA THR A 159 9.38 19.42 2.65
C THR A 159 10.81 18.98 2.97
N PRO A 160 11.00 17.88 3.72
CA PRO A 160 12.33 17.34 3.95
C PRO A 160 12.96 16.84 2.65
N SER A 161 14.27 17.05 2.49
CA SER A 161 15.02 16.49 1.36
C SER A 161 15.55 15.11 1.72
N VAL A 162 15.39 14.13 0.82
CA VAL A 162 15.73 12.72 1.09
C VAL A 162 16.70 12.22 0.02
N ALA A 163 17.80 11.62 0.47
CA ALA A 163 18.78 10.95 -0.38
C ALA A 163 18.97 9.50 0.05
N ARG A 164 19.09 8.58 -0.92
CA ARG A 164 19.53 7.20 -0.67
C ARG A 164 21.05 7.16 -0.63
N LEU A 165 21.60 6.33 0.24
CA LEU A 165 23.05 6.19 0.41
C LEU A 165 23.60 4.91 -0.25
N ASP A 166 22.73 4.10 -0.85
CA ASP A 166 23.04 2.80 -1.46
C ASP A 166 23.41 2.89 -2.96
N GLU A 167 24.02 3.98 -3.44
CA GLU A 167 24.61 4.07 -4.80
C GLU A 167 26.14 3.96 -4.81
#